data_AF-A0A2K8VHC2-F1
#
_entry.id   AF-A0A2K8VHC2-F1
#
_cell.length_a   1.000
_cell.length_b   1.000
_cell.length_c   1.000
_cell.angle_alpha   90.00
_cell.angle_beta   90.00
_cell.angle_gamma   90.00
#
_symmetry.space_group_name_H-M   'P 1'
#
loop_
_entity.id
_entity.type
_entity.pdbx_description
1 polymer ?
#
loop_
_entity_poly.entity_id
_entity_poly.type
_entity_poly.pdbx_seq_one_letter_code
_entity_poly.pdbx_strand_id
1 'polypeptide(L)'
;MKKQQWLLLCLVLMSTFVFATRQTPDHLIVGNDSLKLNIGWGHPSPLQTYFRQNKDIKNPFRMISTANYRGHIATWNIENSRFYLIGLDVDGTKHKPTDFSIKSENSGFSNEKRVFADWFTGVIECRKINKDWSVAYTVYYYVKQGIVEREAQITNKELERLQEFTAKDTTNTELLSKYSMLYLNQSYISFYFRLYEREMVAVKGKKGQLLGKEERSLVLDNYKSDYSDWPFNWESETYVGAPNGSYVIEDGKLLLESLELLSGLSFDGPEKSELNIKEFFKGKEFYKDKLFANWVSGVFIINFGKEEKGEFGMMRFKVKSSSIYKIENGVVKESYELPKNKKDLENIENDQLKDLVKEFQNQ
;
A
#
# COMPACT_ATOMS: atom_id res chain seq x y z
N MET A 1 -36.04 33.94 19.90
CA MET A 1 -34.65 33.44 19.79
C MET A 1 -33.73 34.59 19.38
N LYS A 2 -32.60 34.78 20.09
CA LYS A 2 -31.59 35.80 19.73
C LYS A 2 -30.92 35.40 18.40
N LYS A 3 -30.46 36.36 17.57
CA LYS A 3 -29.76 36.08 16.29
C LYS A 3 -28.63 35.04 16.40
N GLN A 4 -27.95 34.99 17.55
CA GLN A 4 -26.90 34.00 17.84
C GLN A 4 -27.42 32.55 17.92
N GLN A 5 -28.66 32.34 18.36
CA GLN A 5 -29.28 31.00 18.42
C GLN A 5 -29.68 30.49 17.04
N TRP A 6 -30.05 31.39 16.12
CA TRP A 6 -30.30 31.04 14.72
C TRP A 6 -29.01 30.66 13.98
N LEU A 7 -27.91 31.39 14.23
CA LEU A 7 -26.61 31.05 13.64
C LEU A 7 -26.12 29.66 14.10
N LEU A 8 -26.28 29.35 15.39
CA LEU A 8 -25.92 28.04 15.95
C LEU A 8 -26.80 26.92 15.37
N LEU A 9 -28.10 27.13 15.24
CA LEU A 9 -29.03 26.17 14.63
C LEU A 9 -28.70 25.93 13.15
N CYS A 10 -28.40 26.99 12.38
CA CYS A 10 -27.96 26.85 10.99
C CYS A 10 -26.63 26.10 10.87
N LEU A 11 -25.68 26.31 11.78
CA LEU A 11 -24.40 25.58 11.79
C LEU A 11 -24.59 24.08 12.13
N VAL A 12 -25.50 23.75 13.05
CA VAL A 12 -25.85 22.35 13.38
C VAL A 12 -26.63 21.66 12.25
N LEU A 13 -27.46 22.40 11.51
CA LEU A 13 -28.19 21.86 10.35
C LEU A 13 -27.29 21.69 9.11
N MET A 14 -26.18 22.43 9.02
CA MET A 14 -25.19 22.33 7.94
C MET A 14 -24.08 21.30 8.22
N SER A 15 -23.91 20.83 9.46
CA SER A 15 -22.81 19.94 9.86
C SER A 15 -23.00 18.46 9.49
N THR A 16 -24.11 18.09 8.84
CA THR A 16 -24.49 16.69 8.61
C THR A 16 -24.14 16.11 7.24
N PHE A 17 -23.34 16.81 6.44
CA PHE A 17 -22.98 16.36 5.09
C PHE A 17 -21.46 16.25 4.87
N VAL A 18 -20.77 15.52 5.75
CA VAL A 18 -19.41 15.04 5.46
C VAL A 18 -19.54 13.82 4.54
N PHE A 19 -19.66 14.07 3.24
CA PHE A 19 -19.65 12.99 2.24
C PHE A 19 -18.21 12.53 2.01
N ALA A 20 -17.85 11.35 2.53
CA ALA A 20 -16.65 10.66 2.09
C ALA A 20 -16.79 10.34 0.59
N THR A 21 -15.91 10.90 -0.25
CA THR A 21 -15.96 10.68 -1.70
C THR A 21 -15.50 9.26 -1.99
N ARG A 22 -16.43 8.39 -2.39
CA ARG A 22 -16.11 7.00 -2.77
C ARG A 22 -15.17 7.01 -3.99
N GLN A 23 -14.17 6.13 -3.98
CA GLN A 23 -13.31 5.97 -5.15
C GLN A 23 -14.09 5.47 -6.37
N THR A 24 -13.76 6.01 -7.53
CA THR A 24 -14.24 5.54 -8.81
C THR A 24 -13.62 4.16 -9.06
N PRO A 25 -14.42 3.10 -9.25
CA PRO A 25 -13.92 1.73 -9.39
C PRO A 25 -13.29 1.51 -10.77
N ASP A 26 -12.37 0.55 -10.85
CA ASP A 26 -11.94 -0.01 -12.14
C ASP A 26 -13.06 -0.92 -12.69
N HIS A 27 -12.99 -1.25 -13.98
CA HIS A 27 -13.92 -2.15 -14.65
C HIS A 27 -13.28 -3.51 -14.86
N LEU A 28 -14.03 -4.59 -14.63
CA LEU A 28 -13.64 -5.94 -15.03
C LEU A 28 -14.70 -6.55 -15.93
N ILE A 29 -14.23 -7.17 -17.01
CA ILE A 29 -15.04 -7.91 -17.97
C ILE A 29 -14.72 -9.41 -17.81
N VAL A 30 -15.75 -10.22 -17.53
CA VAL A 30 -15.64 -11.69 -17.46
C VAL A 30 -16.78 -12.29 -18.27
N GLY A 31 -16.47 -12.93 -19.40
CA GLY A 31 -17.48 -13.37 -20.35
C GLY A 31 -18.40 -12.21 -20.79
N ASN A 32 -19.69 -12.30 -20.49
CA ASN A 32 -20.68 -11.26 -20.78
C ASN A 32 -20.94 -10.31 -19.60
N ASP A 33 -20.29 -10.54 -18.45
CA ASP A 33 -20.48 -9.73 -17.26
C ASP A 33 -19.49 -8.56 -17.21
N SER A 34 -20.02 -7.39 -16.87
CA SER A 34 -19.24 -6.24 -16.42
C SER A 34 -19.40 -6.07 -14.92
N LEU A 35 -18.27 -6.03 -14.22
CA LEU A 35 -18.14 -5.90 -12.78
C LEU A 35 -17.37 -4.61 -12.44
N LYS A 36 -17.61 -4.09 -11.24
CA LYS A 36 -16.86 -2.94 -10.70
C LYS A 36 -15.84 -3.45 -9.68
N LEU A 37 -14.55 -3.25 -9.95
CA LEU A 37 -13.47 -3.55 -9.00
C LEU A 37 -13.57 -2.61 -7.80
N ASN A 38 -13.53 -3.16 -6.59
CA ASN A 38 -13.37 -2.36 -5.39
C ASN A 38 -11.92 -1.89 -5.28
N ILE A 39 -11.71 -0.59 -5.14
CA ILE A 39 -10.37 0.01 -5.04
C ILE A 39 -10.34 0.98 -3.85
N GLY A 40 -9.23 0.97 -3.11
CA GLY A 40 -8.98 1.90 -2.01
C GLY A 40 -7.59 1.77 -1.44
N TRP A 41 -7.35 2.41 -0.28
CA TRP A 41 -6.04 2.43 0.39
C TRP A 41 -5.52 1.03 0.73
N GLY A 42 -6.37 0.18 1.30
CA GLY A 42 -6.02 -1.22 1.57
C GLY A 42 -6.21 -2.15 0.36
N HIS A 43 -6.84 -1.70 -0.71
CA HIS A 43 -7.08 -2.54 -1.90
C HIS A 43 -6.56 -1.80 -3.14
N PRO A 44 -5.23 -1.71 -3.32
CA PRO A 44 -4.66 -0.99 -4.45
C PRO A 44 -5.13 -1.61 -5.75
N SER A 45 -5.25 -0.79 -6.79
CA SER A 45 -5.53 -1.32 -8.12
C SER A 45 -4.37 -2.19 -8.60
N PRO A 46 -4.64 -3.28 -9.33
CA PRO A 46 -3.58 -4.10 -9.93
C PRO A 46 -2.63 -3.29 -10.83
N LEU A 47 -3.04 -2.13 -11.36
CA LEU A 47 -2.14 -1.25 -12.09
C LEU A 47 -1.25 -0.42 -11.16
N GLN A 48 -1.74 -0.06 -9.97
CA GLN A 48 -0.89 0.61 -8.99
C GLN A 48 0.19 -0.34 -8.46
N THR A 49 -0.11 -1.64 -8.32
CA THR A 49 0.92 -2.60 -7.92
C THR A 49 2.03 -2.68 -8.97
N TYR A 50 1.71 -2.65 -10.27
CA TYR A 50 2.70 -2.58 -11.35
C TYR A 50 3.75 -1.48 -11.11
N PHE A 51 3.33 -0.23 -10.93
CA PHE A 51 4.28 0.89 -10.72
C PHE A 51 4.93 0.88 -9.34
N ARG A 52 4.33 0.24 -8.34
CA ARG A 52 4.91 0.11 -6.99
C ARG A 52 5.96 -1.00 -6.91
N GLN A 53 5.84 -2.02 -7.74
CA GLN A 53 6.76 -3.15 -7.78
C GLN A 53 7.86 -2.92 -8.83
N ASN A 54 7.61 -2.13 -9.86
CA ASN A 54 8.62 -1.78 -10.85
C ASN A 54 9.30 -0.45 -10.51
N LYS A 55 10.33 -0.50 -9.64
CA LYS A 55 11.07 0.69 -9.16
C LYS A 55 11.63 1.58 -10.27
N ASP A 56 12.01 0.98 -11.39
CA ASP A 56 12.57 1.66 -12.56
C ASP A 56 11.52 2.37 -13.44
N ILE A 57 10.22 2.13 -13.18
CA ILE A 57 9.12 2.67 -13.97
C ILE A 57 8.37 3.73 -13.17
N LYS A 58 8.52 4.98 -13.59
CA LYS A 58 7.78 6.09 -13.00
C LYS A 58 6.28 5.98 -13.30
N ASN A 59 5.45 6.06 -12.27
CA ASN A 59 4.00 6.16 -12.43
C ASN A 59 3.64 7.46 -13.19
N PRO A 60 3.04 7.37 -14.39
CA PRO A 60 2.73 8.54 -15.21
C PRO A 60 1.44 9.25 -14.78
N PHE A 61 0.61 8.62 -13.94
CA PHE A 61 -0.71 9.14 -13.59
C PHE A 61 -0.62 10.17 -12.46
N ARG A 62 -1.43 11.22 -12.57
CA ARG A 62 -1.59 12.25 -11.53
C ARG A 62 -2.99 12.20 -10.99
N MET A 63 -3.15 12.44 -9.69
CA MET A 63 -4.47 12.55 -9.06
C MET A 63 -5.34 13.56 -9.82
N ILE A 64 -6.53 13.12 -10.26
CA ILE A 64 -7.51 13.95 -10.98
C ILE A 64 -8.48 14.58 -9.98
N SER A 65 -8.93 13.81 -8.99
CA SER A 65 -9.85 14.28 -7.95
C SER A 65 -9.72 13.43 -6.69
N THR A 66 -10.37 13.83 -5.59
CA THR A 66 -10.44 12.99 -4.39
C THR A 66 -11.20 11.68 -4.63
N ALA A 67 -12.13 11.65 -5.59
CA ALA A 67 -12.84 10.45 -6.02
C ALA A 67 -12.03 9.58 -7.01
N ASN A 68 -10.87 10.05 -7.47
CA ASN A 68 -9.92 9.29 -8.26
C ASN A 68 -8.49 9.79 -7.99
N TYR A 69 -7.94 9.43 -6.83
CA TYR A 69 -6.56 9.81 -6.47
C TYR A 69 -5.50 9.11 -7.33
N ARG A 70 -5.89 8.04 -8.02
CA ARG A 70 -5.01 7.17 -8.81
C ARG A 70 -4.71 7.75 -10.19
N GLY A 71 -5.55 8.67 -10.65
CA GLY A 71 -5.37 9.37 -11.91
C GLY A 71 -5.75 8.58 -13.16
N HIS A 72 -6.38 7.41 -12.99
CA HIS A 72 -6.84 6.57 -14.09
C HIS A 72 -8.04 5.73 -13.64
N ILE A 73 -8.78 5.20 -14.61
CA ILE A 73 -9.74 4.10 -14.42
C ILE A 73 -9.30 2.98 -15.36
N ALA A 74 -8.90 1.84 -14.81
CA ALA A 74 -8.45 0.72 -15.63
C ALA A 74 -9.64 -0.16 -16.05
N THR A 75 -9.56 -0.73 -17.25
CA THR A 75 -10.46 -1.78 -17.71
C THR A 75 -9.67 -3.07 -17.85
N TRP A 76 -10.14 -4.09 -17.14
CA TRP A 76 -9.53 -5.40 -17.05
C TRP A 76 -10.41 -6.46 -17.71
N ASN A 77 -9.81 -7.58 -18.06
CA ASN A 77 -10.51 -8.75 -18.59
C ASN A 77 -9.95 -10.03 -17.95
N ILE A 78 -10.82 -10.97 -17.61
CA ILE A 78 -10.43 -12.36 -17.34
C ILE A 78 -10.91 -13.23 -18.50
N GLU A 79 -9.97 -13.89 -19.16
CA GLU A 79 -10.25 -14.84 -20.25
C GLU A 79 -9.30 -16.03 -20.15
N ASN A 80 -9.83 -17.26 -20.21
CA ASN A 80 -9.06 -18.50 -20.10
C ASN A 80 -8.16 -18.50 -18.85
N SER A 81 -8.74 -18.15 -17.70
CA SER A 81 -8.08 -17.99 -16.39
C SER A 81 -6.90 -17.02 -16.36
N ARG A 82 -6.79 -16.11 -17.32
CA ARG A 82 -5.73 -15.09 -17.36
C ARG A 82 -6.32 -13.71 -17.19
N PHE A 83 -5.63 -12.90 -16.40
CA PHE A 83 -5.98 -11.52 -16.08
C PHE A 83 -5.23 -10.55 -17.00
N TYR A 84 -5.96 -9.68 -17.68
CA TYR A 84 -5.41 -8.76 -18.67
C TYR A 84 -5.84 -7.31 -18.40
N LEU A 85 -4.92 -6.38 -18.61
CA LEU A 85 -5.25 -4.97 -18.78
C LEU A 85 -5.60 -4.71 -20.25
N ILE A 86 -6.81 -4.22 -20.51
CA ILE A 86 -7.33 -4.01 -21.89
C ILE A 86 -7.60 -2.54 -22.24
N GLY A 87 -7.54 -1.63 -21.26
CA GLY A 87 -7.74 -0.22 -21.52
C GLY A 87 -7.60 0.65 -20.28
N LEU A 88 -7.41 1.94 -20.52
CA LEU A 88 -7.27 2.97 -19.50
C LEU A 88 -8.13 4.17 -19.88
N ASP A 89 -8.79 4.77 -18.89
CA ASP A 89 -9.40 6.09 -19.01
C ASP A 89 -8.63 7.05 -18.12
N VAL A 90 -8.07 8.10 -18.72
CA VAL A 90 -7.35 9.17 -18.05
C VAL A 90 -8.02 10.48 -18.42
N ASP A 91 -8.64 11.13 -17.43
CA ASP A 91 -9.34 12.40 -17.60
C ASP A 91 -10.40 12.37 -18.73
N GLY A 92 -11.16 11.27 -18.82
CA GLY A 92 -12.19 11.06 -19.84
C GLY A 92 -11.66 10.64 -21.21
N THR A 93 -10.34 10.49 -21.35
CA THR A 93 -9.69 10.05 -22.59
C THR A 93 -9.31 8.58 -22.51
N LYS A 94 -9.72 7.79 -23.51
CA LYS A 94 -9.39 6.37 -23.59
C LYS A 94 -8.02 6.14 -24.20
N HIS A 95 -7.23 5.32 -23.53
CA HIS A 95 -5.86 4.95 -23.89
C HIS A 95 -5.68 3.45 -23.92
N LYS A 96 -4.70 3.00 -24.71
CA LYS A 96 -4.20 1.63 -24.66
C LYS A 96 -3.14 1.51 -23.57
N PRO A 97 -2.92 0.31 -22.99
CA PRO A 97 -1.84 0.10 -22.02
C PRO A 97 -0.45 0.49 -22.55
N THR A 98 -0.22 0.27 -23.85
CA THR A 98 1.03 0.59 -24.54
C THR A 98 1.36 2.08 -24.55
N ASP A 99 0.36 2.96 -24.47
CA ASP A 99 0.54 4.42 -24.45
C ASP A 99 1.32 4.88 -23.19
N PHE A 100 1.31 4.05 -22.13
CA PHE A 100 2.00 4.28 -20.87
C PHE A 100 3.17 3.31 -20.64
N SER A 101 3.64 2.62 -21.68
CA SER A 101 4.74 1.64 -21.60
C SER A 101 4.50 0.51 -20.58
N ILE A 102 3.24 0.16 -20.34
CA ILE A 102 2.87 -0.99 -19.49
C ILE A 102 3.07 -2.27 -20.30
N LYS A 103 3.82 -3.21 -19.75
CA LYS A 103 4.23 -4.43 -20.44
C LYS A 103 4.29 -5.62 -19.48
N SER A 104 3.99 -6.79 -20.03
CA SER A 104 4.14 -8.09 -19.37
C SER A 104 5.58 -8.58 -19.54
N GLU A 105 6.12 -9.30 -18.57
CA GLU A 105 7.38 -10.04 -18.76
C GLU A 105 7.17 -11.22 -19.72
N ASN A 106 6.01 -11.85 -19.67
CA ASN A 106 5.55 -12.88 -20.58
C ASN A 106 4.75 -12.30 -21.76
N SER A 107 5.50 -11.73 -22.72
CA SER A 107 4.94 -11.16 -23.94
C SER A 107 4.10 -12.15 -24.78
N GLY A 108 4.27 -13.47 -24.62
CA GLY A 108 3.54 -14.50 -25.36
C GLY A 108 2.03 -14.51 -25.12
N PHE A 109 1.57 -13.93 -24.00
CA PHE A 109 0.14 -13.76 -23.70
C PHE A 109 -0.38 -12.34 -23.98
N SER A 110 0.49 -11.42 -24.39
CA SER A 110 0.16 -10.02 -24.63
C SER A 110 0.05 -9.70 -26.13
N ASN A 111 -0.67 -8.64 -26.48
CA ASN A 111 -0.70 -8.07 -27.83
C ASN A 111 -1.02 -6.56 -27.77
N GLU A 112 -1.12 -5.89 -28.92
CA GLU A 112 -1.37 -4.44 -28.98
C GLU A 112 -2.69 -3.96 -28.32
N LYS A 113 -3.63 -4.87 -28.06
CA LYS A 113 -4.93 -4.55 -27.45
C LYS A 113 -5.01 -4.92 -25.98
N ARG A 114 -4.12 -5.78 -25.48
CA ARG A 114 -4.17 -6.29 -24.10
C ARG A 114 -2.81 -6.68 -23.58
N VAL A 115 -2.58 -6.43 -22.30
CA VAL A 115 -1.35 -6.80 -21.60
C VAL A 115 -1.68 -7.82 -20.52
N PHE A 116 -1.01 -8.97 -20.55
CA PHE A 116 -1.12 -9.98 -19.50
C PHE A 116 -0.54 -9.45 -18.19
N ALA A 117 -1.29 -9.55 -17.10
CA ALA A 117 -0.93 -8.93 -15.82
C ALA A 117 -0.08 -9.86 -14.94
N ASP A 118 1.00 -10.40 -15.49
CA ASP A 118 1.90 -11.32 -14.79
C ASP A 118 2.63 -10.72 -13.58
N TRP A 119 2.68 -9.40 -13.48
CA TRP A 119 3.16 -8.70 -12.30
C TRP A 119 2.22 -8.81 -11.09
N PHE A 120 0.94 -9.17 -11.30
CA PHE A 120 -0.07 -9.09 -10.24
C PHE A 120 -0.27 -10.43 -9.54
N THR A 121 -0.02 -10.43 -8.24
CA THR A 121 -0.44 -11.47 -7.28
C THR A 121 -1.26 -10.80 -6.18
N GLY A 122 -2.47 -11.30 -5.90
CA GLY A 122 -3.37 -10.69 -4.92
C GLY A 122 -4.82 -11.13 -5.06
N VAL A 123 -5.70 -10.48 -4.28
CA VAL A 123 -7.15 -10.69 -4.38
C VAL A 123 -7.79 -9.50 -5.07
N ILE A 124 -8.73 -9.80 -5.98
CA ILE A 124 -9.57 -8.83 -6.66
C ILE A 124 -11.00 -8.97 -6.13
N GLU A 125 -11.48 -7.99 -5.36
CA GLU A 125 -12.89 -7.87 -5.01
C GLU A 125 -13.66 -7.12 -6.11
N CYS A 126 -14.67 -7.74 -6.69
CA CYS A 126 -15.53 -7.18 -7.73
C CYS A 126 -17.00 -7.22 -7.34
N ARG A 127 -17.77 -6.20 -7.69
CA ARG A 127 -19.21 -6.15 -7.41
C ARG A 127 -20.02 -6.10 -8.70
N LYS A 128 -21.04 -6.95 -8.77
CA LYS A 128 -22.12 -6.83 -9.76
C LYS A 128 -23.16 -5.86 -9.21
N ILE A 129 -23.36 -4.75 -9.90
CA ILE A 129 -24.31 -3.71 -9.51
C ILE A 129 -25.55 -3.79 -10.40
N ASN A 130 -26.72 -3.82 -9.79
CA ASN A 130 -28.02 -3.77 -10.46
C ASN A 130 -28.32 -2.35 -10.98
N LYS A 131 -29.37 -2.23 -11.81
CA LYS A 131 -29.80 -0.92 -12.35
C LYS A 131 -30.24 0.07 -11.26
N ASP A 132 -30.73 -0.44 -10.14
CA ASP A 132 -31.14 0.33 -8.94
C ASP A 132 -29.97 0.67 -8.01
N TRP A 133 -28.73 0.40 -8.43
CA TRP A 133 -27.49 0.58 -7.67
C TRP A 133 -27.28 -0.37 -6.48
N SER A 134 -28.17 -1.35 -6.28
CA SER A 134 -27.95 -2.41 -5.29
C SER A 134 -26.83 -3.37 -5.74
N VAL A 135 -26.12 -3.95 -4.76
CA VAL A 135 -25.12 -5.00 -5.03
C VAL A 135 -25.86 -6.33 -5.16
N ALA A 136 -25.81 -6.93 -6.36
CA ALA A 136 -26.40 -8.24 -6.61
C ALA A 136 -25.59 -9.35 -5.92
N TYR A 137 -24.27 -9.35 -6.17
CA TYR A 137 -23.30 -10.22 -5.54
C TYR A 137 -21.90 -9.60 -5.63
N THR A 138 -20.99 -10.09 -4.80
CA THR A 138 -19.56 -9.80 -4.84
C THR A 138 -18.81 -11.06 -5.32
N VAL A 139 -17.86 -10.90 -6.23
CA VAL A 139 -16.97 -11.97 -6.67
C VAL A 139 -15.55 -11.64 -6.24
N TYR A 140 -14.86 -12.63 -5.70
CA TYR A 140 -13.45 -12.54 -5.34
C TYR A 140 -12.65 -13.43 -6.27
N TYR A 141 -11.64 -12.87 -6.92
CA TYR A 141 -10.66 -13.62 -7.70
C TYR A 141 -9.32 -13.56 -6.98
N TYR A 142 -8.78 -14.72 -6.62
CA TYR A 142 -7.38 -14.79 -6.21
C TYR A 142 -6.54 -15.05 -7.45
N VAL A 143 -5.64 -14.10 -7.73
CA VAL A 143 -4.78 -14.06 -8.91
C VAL A 143 -3.35 -14.26 -8.46
N LYS A 144 -2.62 -15.15 -9.13
CA LYS A 144 -1.20 -15.41 -8.91
C LYS A 144 -0.45 -15.21 -10.21
N GLN A 145 0.42 -14.20 -10.25
CA GLN A 145 1.18 -13.83 -11.45
C GLN A 145 0.29 -13.75 -12.71
N GLY A 146 -0.83 -13.05 -12.59
CA GLY A 146 -1.81 -12.88 -13.66
C GLY A 146 -2.72 -14.07 -13.93
N ILE A 147 -2.54 -15.23 -13.28
CA ILE A 147 -3.41 -16.41 -13.43
C ILE A 147 -4.46 -16.43 -12.32
N VAL A 148 -5.73 -16.61 -12.70
CA VAL A 148 -6.83 -16.79 -11.74
C VAL A 148 -6.80 -18.23 -11.23
N GLU A 149 -6.40 -18.40 -9.99
CA GLU A 149 -6.27 -19.71 -9.32
C GLU A 149 -7.56 -20.12 -8.61
N ARG A 150 -8.27 -19.13 -8.04
CA ARG A 150 -9.51 -19.36 -7.28
C ARG A 150 -10.51 -18.25 -7.51
N GLU A 151 -11.77 -18.62 -7.45
CA GLU A 151 -12.92 -17.72 -7.54
C GLU A 151 -13.92 -18.04 -6.42
N ALA A 152 -14.53 -17.01 -5.83
CA ALA A 152 -15.70 -17.17 -4.99
C ALA A 152 -16.73 -16.06 -5.23
N GLN A 153 -17.94 -16.45 -5.63
CA GLN A 153 -19.09 -15.55 -5.65
C GLN A 153 -19.82 -15.63 -4.30
N ILE A 154 -20.10 -14.47 -3.70
CA ILE A 154 -20.71 -14.33 -2.38
C ILE A 154 -21.82 -13.27 -2.46
N THR A 155 -23.05 -13.69 -2.16
CA THR A 155 -24.22 -12.81 -2.00
C THR A 155 -24.22 -12.17 -0.60
N ASN A 156 -25.04 -11.12 -0.41
CA ASN A 156 -25.15 -10.48 0.91
C ASN A 156 -25.62 -11.45 2.01
N LYS A 157 -26.57 -12.34 1.70
CA LYS A 157 -27.06 -13.37 2.63
C LYS A 157 -25.96 -14.36 3.03
N GLU A 158 -25.12 -14.75 2.08
CA GLU A 158 -23.98 -15.62 2.37
C GLU A 158 -22.91 -14.90 3.18
N LEU A 159 -22.69 -13.61 2.92
CA LEU A 159 -21.76 -12.80 3.70
C LEU A 159 -22.17 -12.74 5.18
N GLU A 160 -23.45 -12.49 5.47
CA GLU A 160 -23.99 -12.54 6.85
C GLU A 160 -23.72 -13.91 7.49
N ARG A 161 -23.99 -15.01 6.77
CA ARG A 161 -23.71 -16.36 7.27
C ARG A 161 -22.22 -16.62 7.53
N LEU A 162 -21.34 -16.05 6.71
CA LEU A 162 -19.89 -16.19 6.84
C LEU A 162 -19.31 -15.38 8.01
N GLN A 163 -19.99 -14.32 8.46
CA GLN A 163 -19.61 -13.59 9.68
C GLN A 163 -19.82 -14.43 10.94
N GLU A 164 -20.73 -15.40 10.90
CA GLU A 164 -21.02 -16.35 11.99
C GLU A 164 -20.29 -17.69 11.81
N PHE A 165 -19.26 -17.76 10.95
CA PHE A 165 -18.54 -19.00 10.67
C PHE A 165 -17.87 -19.56 11.93
N THR A 166 -18.07 -20.86 12.20
CA THR A 166 -17.51 -21.55 13.37
C THR A 166 -16.72 -22.80 13.00
N ALA A 167 -15.99 -23.39 13.95
CA ALA A 167 -15.24 -24.63 13.74
C ALA A 167 -16.12 -25.79 13.22
N LYS A 168 -17.43 -25.82 13.54
CA LYS A 168 -18.36 -26.87 13.06
C LYS A 168 -18.61 -26.79 11.55
N ASP A 169 -18.48 -25.58 10.98
CA ASP A 169 -18.74 -25.30 9.58
C ASP A 169 -17.62 -25.78 8.64
N THR A 170 -16.46 -26.15 9.19
CA THR A 170 -15.29 -26.64 8.44
C THR A 170 -15.57 -27.93 7.65
N THR A 171 -16.64 -28.66 7.98
CA THR A 171 -17.10 -29.85 7.24
C THR A 171 -17.86 -29.51 5.96
N ASN A 172 -18.36 -28.28 5.80
CA ASN A 172 -19.01 -27.82 4.58
C ASN A 172 -17.97 -27.21 3.65
N THR A 173 -17.54 -27.98 2.63
CA THR A 173 -16.47 -27.59 1.70
C THR A 173 -16.76 -26.29 0.94
N GLU A 174 -18.02 -26.05 0.55
CA GLU A 174 -18.39 -24.83 -0.18
C GLU A 174 -18.30 -23.59 0.74
N LEU A 175 -18.85 -23.70 1.95
CA LEU A 175 -18.83 -22.61 2.93
C LEU A 175 -17.39 -22.32 3.39
N LEU A 176 -16.58 -23.35 3.61
CA LEU A 176 -15.16 -23.22 3.93
C LEU A 176 -14.37 -22.55 2.80
N SER A 177 -14.65 -22.89 1.54
CA SER A 177 -14.01 -22.26 0.38
C SER A 177 -14.33 -20.76 0.29
N LYS A 178 -15.60 -20.37 0.48
CA LYS A 178 -16.02 -18.97 0.53
C LYS A 178 -15.41 -18.22 1.73
N TYR A 179 -15.41 -18.84 2.90
CA TYR A 179 -14.80 -18.27 4.12
C TYR A 179 -13.30 -18.03 3.92
N SER A 180 -12.56 -19.02 3.42
CA SER A 180 -11.13 -18.88 3.18
C SER A 180 -10.81 -17.79 2.14
N MET A 181 -11.68 -17.58 1.14
CA MET A 181 -11.51 -16.48 0.19
C MET A 181 -11.73 -15.11 0.84
N LEU A 182 -12.74 -14.98 1.72
CA LEU A 182 -12.95 -13.75 2.49
C LEU A 182 -11.78 -13.46 3.43
N TYR A 183 -11.27 -14.48 4.12
CA TYR A 183 -10.11 -14.36 4.99
C TYR A 183 -8.88 -13.90 4.19
N LEU A 184 -8.59 -14.55 3.06
CA LEU A 184 -7.50 -14.17 2.16
C LEU A 184 -7.64 -12.71 1.68
N ASN A 185 -8.85 -12.28 1.33
CA ASN A 185 -9.13 -10.90 0.95
C ASN A 185 -8.87 -9.91 2.11
N GLN A 186 -9.30 -10.24 3.33
CA GLN A 186 -9.06 -9.38 4.50
C GLN A 186 -7.56 -9.28 4.83
N SER A 187 -6.83 -10.40 4.75
CA SER A 187 -5.38 -10.46 4.89
C SER A 187 -4.68 -9.61 3.84
N TYR A 188 -5.11 -9.69 2.57
CA TYR A 188 -4.62 -8.86 1.48
C TYR A 188 -4.84 -7.37 1.76
N ILE A 189 -6.06 -7.01 2.18
CA ILE A 189 -6.39 -5.61 2.48
C ILE A 189 -5.56 -5.09 3.66
N SER A 190 -5.46 -5.89 4.72
CA SER A 190 -4.70 -5.55 5.92
C SER A 190 -3.23 -5.32 5.61
N PHE A 191 -2.63 -6.22 4.82
CA PHE A 191 -1.23 -6.10 4.41
C PHE A 191 -0.96 -4.76 3.70
N TYR A 192 -1.74 -4.42 2.66
CA TYR A 192 -1.54 -3.17 1.94
C TYR A 192 -1.92 -1.93 2.73
N PHE A 193 -2.92 -2.03 3.61
CA PHE A 193 -3.30 -0.93 4.50
C PHE A 193 -2.16 -0.57 5.46
N ARG A 194 -1.40 -1.56 5.92
CA ARG A 194 -0.27 -1.37 6.87
C ARG A 194 1.08 -1.18 6.21
N LEU A 195 1.19 -1.43 4.90
CA LEU A 195 2.43 -1.29 4.15
C LEU A 195 3.08 0.11 4.25
N TYR A 196 2.26 1.13 4.49
CA TYR A 196 2.65 2.54 4.52
C TYR A 196 2.85 3.12 5.92
N GLU A 197 2.84 2.26 6.94
CA GLU A 197 3.16 2.66 8.31
C GLU A 197 4.63 3.04 8.38
N ARG A 198 4.91 4.22 8.92
CA ARG A 198 6.25 4.81 8.91
C ARG A 198 7.19 4.03 9.83
N GLU A 199 8.36 3.71 9.33
CA GLU A 199 9.41 3.07 10.12
C GLU A 199 10.13 4.09 11.00
N MET A 200 10.51 3.63 12.19
CA MET A 200 11.17 4.45 13.18
C MET A 200 12.69 4.32 13.03
N VAL A 201 13.41 5.41 13.27
CA VAL A 201 14.88 5.42 13.25
C VAL A 201 15.42 6.28 14.38
N ALA A 202 16.45 5.79 15.07
CA ALA A 202 17.21 6.55 16.05
C ALA A 202 18.56 6.99 15.48
N VAL A 203 18.92 8.27 15.64
CA VAL A 203 20.22 8.81 15.24
C VAL A 203 20.79 9.66 16.38
N LYS A 204 21.97 9.28 16.90
CA LYS A 204 22.60 9.97 18.05
C LYS A 204 21.62 10.18 19.23
N GLY A 205 20.82 9.15 19.54
CA GLY A 205 19.81 9.17 20.60
C GLY A 205 18.51 9.92 20.29
N LYS A 206 18.39 10.58 19.12
CA LYS A 206 17.15 11.24 18.68
C LYS A 206 16.30 10.29 17.85
N LYS A 207 15.03 10.13 18.21
CA LYS A 207 14.05 9.34 17.44
C LYS A 207 13.44 10.16 16.29
N GLY A 208 13.24 9.51 15.16
CA GLY A 208 12.60 10.08 13.98
C GLY A 208 11.84 9.03 13.17
N GLN A 209 11.10 9.51 12.18
CA GLN A 209 10.47 8.69 11.15
C GLN A 209 11.34 8.69 9.90
N LEU A 210 11.60 7.51 9.36
CA LEU A 210 12.37 7.31 8.15
C LEU A 210 11.45 7.39 6.93
N LEU A 211 11.80 8.23 5.96
CA LEU A 211 11.01 8.48 4.75
C LEU A 211 11.88 8.22 3.52
N GLY A 212 11.59 7.12 2.83
CA GLY A 212 12.09 6.85 1.48
C GLY A 212 11.08 7.28 0.41
N LYS A 213 11.40 6.99 -0.86
CA LYS A 213 10.56 7.32 -2.01
C LYS A 213 9.19 6.64 -1.99
N GLU A 214 9.16 5.33 -1.72
CA GLU A 214 7.95 4.51 -1.93
C GLU A 214 7.05 4.41 -0.68
N GLU A 215 7.39 5.14 0.39
CA GLU A 215 6.71 5.13 1.69
C GLU A 215 6.41 3.71 2.25
N ARG A 216 7.17 2.70 1.83
CA ARG A 216 7.05 1.30 2.27
C ARG A 216 8.17 0.89 3.21
N SER A 217 8.01 -0.23 3.91
CA SER A 217 9.05 -0.80 4.76
C SER A 217 10.33 -1.14 4.01
N LEU A 218 11.48 -0.73 4.56
CA LEU A 218 12.81 -1.04 4.02
C LEU A 218 13.17 -2.53 4.15
N VAL A 219 12.47 -3.30 4.99
CA VAL A 219 12.63 -4.75 5.04
C VAL A 219 12.28 -5.39 3.70
N LEU A 220 11.30 -4.82 2.99
CA LEU A 220 10.87 -5.31 1.67
C LEU A 220 11.89 -5.04 0.57
N ASP A 221 12.87 -4.17 0.80
CA ASP A 221 13.99 -3.98 -0.14
C ASP A 221 14.97 -5.16 -0.12
N ASN A 222 14.91 -6.03 0.88
CA ASN A 222 15.68 -7.28 0.93
C ASN A 222 15.04 -8.41 0.10
N TYR A 223 13.82 -8.22 -0.40
CA TYR A 223 13.08 -9.18 -1.22
C TYR A 223 13.00 -8.64 -2.64
N LYS A 224 12.71 -9.50 -3.63
CA LYS A 224 12.42 -8.99 -4.97
C LYS A 224 11.17 -8.13 -4.89
N SER A 225 10.93 -7.32 -5.91
CA SER A 225 9.81 -6.38 -5.87
C SER A 225 8.42 -7.02 -5.81
N ASP A 226 8.31 -8.35 -5.94
CA ASP A 226 7.07 -9.05 -5.65
C ASP A 226 6.90 -9.23 -4.13
N TYR A 227 5.83 -8.66 -3.59
CA TYR A 227 5.51 -8.80 -2.16
C TYR A 227 5.14 -10.23 -1.77
N SER A 228 4.89 -11.11 -2.74
CA SER A 228 4.70 -12.54 -2.48
C SER A 228 5.98 -13.23 -1.96
N ASP A 229 7.16 -12.64 -2.14
CA ASP A 229 8.43 -13.15 -1.59
C ASP A 229 8.55 -12.91 -0.08
N TRP A 230 7.75 -12.00 0.50
CA TRP A 230 7.72 -11.77 1.93
C TRP A 230 6.98 -12.94 2.62
N PRO A 231 7.62 -13.69 3.54
CA PRO A 231 7.05 -14.93 4.08
C PRO A 231 5.80 -14.72 4.95
N PHE A 232 5.55 -13.50 5.42
CA PHE A 232 4.38 -13.15 6.23
C PHE A 232 3.39 -12.27 5.44
N ASN A 233 3.35 -12.43 4.12
CA ASN A 233 2.37 -11.76 3.26
C ASN A 233 0.94 -12.29 3.51
N TRP A 234 -0.02 -11.85 2.70
CA TRP A 234 -1.43 -12.21 2.85
C TRP A 234 -1.78 -13.68 2.61
N GLU A 235 -0.90 -14.46 1.99
CA GLU A 235 -1.05 -15.89 1.75
C GLU A 235 -0.53 -16.76 2.91
N SER A 236 0.14 -16.16 3.90
CA SER A 236 0.70 -16.90 5.03
C SER A 236 -0.38 -17.55 5.89
N GLU A 237 -0.19 -18.83 6.21
CA GLU A 237 -1.10 -19.62 7.06
C GLU A 237 -0.86 -19.40 8.56
N THR A 238 0.26 -18.77 8.94
CA THR A 238 0.69 -18.66 10.35
C THR A 238 0.56 -17.24 10.87
N TYR A 239 1.33 -16.32 10.26
CA TYR A 239 1.35 -14.91 10.59
C TYR A 239 1.20 -14.09 9.31
N VAL A 240 0.24 -13.18 9.30
CA VAL A 240 0.01 -12.22 8.22
C VAL A 240 0.31 -10.83 8.75
N GLY A 241 1.15 -10.07 8.05
CA GLY A 241 1.32 -8.65 8.35
C GLY A 241 2.39 -7.98 7.50
N ALA A 242 2.21 -6.68 7.30
CA ALA A 242 3.24 -5.85 6.67
C ALA A 242 4.43 -5.71 7.64
N PRO A 243 5.68 -5.84 7.16
CA PRO A 243 6.83 -5.62 8.01
C PRO A 243 6.92 -4.14 8.41
N ASN A 244 7.36 -3.88 9.63
CA ASN A 244 7.70 -2.55 10.11
C ASN A 244 8.96 -2.63 10.99
N GLY A 245 10.06 -2.10 10.45
CA GLY A 245 11.35 -2.08 11.13
C GLY A 245 11.53 -0.87 12.04
N SER A 246 12.18 -1.09 13.18
CA SER A 246 12.80 -0.02 13.97
C SER A 246 14.30 -0.05 13.75
N TYR A 247 14.86 1.07 13.31
CA TYR A 247 16.25 1.20 12.92
C TYR A 247 17.05 2.09 13.87
N VAL A 248 18.36 1.97 13.80
CA VAL A 248 19.30 2.93 14.38
C VAL A 248 20.45 3.20 13.42
N ILE A 249 20.94 4.44 13.40
CA ILE A 249 22.20 4.80 12.75
C ILE A 249 23.29 4.94 13.81
N GLU A 250 24.23 3.99 13.82
CA GLU A 250 25.36 3.92 14.73
C GLU A 250 26.64 3.65 13.94
N ASP A 251 27.73 4.37 14.28
CA ASP A 251 29.05 4.17 13.65
C ASP A 251 29.00 4.19 12.10
N GLY A 252 28.16 5.09 11.56
CA GLY A 252 27.94 5.26 10.12
C GLY A 252 27.15 4.13 9.44
N LYS A 253 26.53 3.21 10.19
CA LYS A 253 25.74 2.09 9.65
C LYS A 253 24.28 2.19 10.04
N LEU A 254 23.40 1.84 9.11
CA LEU A 254 21.98 1.59 9.36
C LEU A 254 21.80 0.15 9.86
N LEU A 255 21.22 0.02 11.05
CA LEU A 255 21.03 -1.26 11.73
C LEU A 255 19.55 -1.44 12.06
N LEU A 256 18.98 -2.60 11.77
CA LEU A 256 17.64 -3.00 12.20
C LEU A 256 17.71 -3.54 13.64
N GLU A 257 17.04 -2.84 14.56
CA GLU A 257 17.01 -3.14 16.00
C GLU A 257 15.85 -4.09 16.36
N SER A 258 14.67 -3.86 15.78
CA SER A 258 13.51 -4.74 15.95
C SER A 258 12.64 -4.76 14.69
N LEU A 259 11.82 -5.80 14.57
CA LEU A 259 10.92 -6.01 13.45
C LEU A 259 9.55 -6.46 13.96
N GLU A 260 8.51 -5.74 13.57
CA GLU A 260 7.12 -6.05 13.86
C GLU A 260 6.37 -6.42 12.58
N LEU A 261 5.36 -7.27 12.70
CA LEU A 261 4.29 -7.48 11.73
C LEU A 261 3.10 -6.61 12.11
N LEU A 262 2.64 -5.80 11.16
CA LEU A 262 1.48 -4.93 11.32
C LEU A 262 0.27 -5.52 10.60
N SER A 263 -0.83 -5.69 11.33
CA SER A 263 -2.10 -6.22 10.84
C SER A 263 -3.31 -5.39 11.31
N GLY A 264 -4.51 -5.84 10.92
CA GLY A 264 -5.78 -5.20 11.23
C GLY A 264 -6.09 -3.96 10.37
N LEU A 265 -7.35 -3.53 10.43
CA LEU A 265 -7.90 -2.38 9.67
C LEU A 265 -8.31 -1.20 10.56
N SER A 266 -8.00 -1.24 11.86
CA SER A 266 -8.35 -0.16 12.79
C SER A 266 -7.59 1.13 12.50
N PHE A 267 -8.29 2.26 12.49
CA PHE A 267 -7.66 3.59 12.37
C PHE A 267 -6.94 4.03 13.66
N ASP A 268 -7.22 3.39 14.79
CA ASP A 268 -6.56 3.70 16.07
C ASP A 268 -5.13 3.15 16.14
N GLY A 269 -4.78 2.24 15.22
CA GLY A 269 -3.44 1.67 15.10
C GLY A 269 -3.46 0.23 14.61
N PRO A 270 -2.30 -0.30 14.19
CA PRO A 270 -2.14 -1.69 13.83
C PRO A 270 -2.17 -2.61 15.05
N GLU A 271 -2.63 -3.84 14.82
CA GLU A 271 -2.23 -4.97 15.64
C GLU A 271 -0.76 -5.27 15.34
N LYS A 272 0.02 -5.64 16.38
CA LYS A 272 1.46 -5.81 16.30
C LYS A 272 1.87 -7.19 16.78
N SER A 273 2.71 -7.87 16.00
CA SER A 273 3.38 -9.10 16.41
C SER A 273 4.89 -8.93 16.22
N GLU A 274 5.68 -9.12 17.27
CA GLU A 274 7.14 -8.99 17.21
C GLU A 274 7.78 -10.24 16.58
N LEU A 275 8.79 -10.03 15.74
CA LEU A 275 9.59 -11.10 15.14
C LEU A 275 10.99 -11.14 15.76
N ASN A 276 11.47 -12.36 16.04
CA ASN A 276 12.85 -12.59 16.44
C ASN A 276 13.79 -12.39 15.24
N ILE A 277 14.42 -11.21 15.15
CA ILE A 277 15.29 -10.85 14.02
C ILE A 277 16.48 -11.80 13.85
N LYS A 278 17.03 -12.38 14.92
CA LYS A 278 18.20 -13.28 14.86
C LYS A 278 17.83 -14.63 14.26
N GLU A 279 16.65 -15.13 14.61
CA GLU A 279 16.11 -16.35 14.05
C GLU A 279 15.68 -16.15 12.60
N PHE A 280 14.95 -15.07 12.33
CA PHE A 280 14.41 -14.78 11.01
C PHE A 280 15.51 -14.47 9.97
N PHE A 281 16.51 -13.68 10.35
CA PHE A 281 17.65 -13.33 9.49
C PHE A 281 18.90 -14.17 9.81
N LYS A 282 18.71 -15.46 10.10
CA LYS A 282 19.82 -16.38 10.38
C LYS A 282 20.86 -16.36 9.25
N GLY A 283 22.13 -16.16 9.62
CA GLY A 283 23.26 -16.12 8.69
C GLY A 283 23.52 -14.75 8.05
N LYS A 284 22.73 -13.72 8.38
CA LYS A 284 23.05 -12.32 8.04
C LYS A 284 24.01 -11.69 9.04
N GLU A 285 24.60 -10.55 8.67
CA GLU A 285 25.59 -9.85 9.49
C GLU A 285 24.91 -9.06 10.62
N PHE A 286 25.36 -9.27 11.86
CA PHE A 286 24.90 -8.52 13.03
C PHE A 286 26.02 -7.66 13.61
N TYR A 287 25.67 -6.45 14.05
CA TYR A 287 26.55 -5.52 14.73
C TYR A 287 25.91 -5.12 16.07
N LYS A 288 26.58 -5.42 17.19
CA LYS A 288 26.07 -5.14 18.56
C LYS A 288 24.62 -5.64 18.75
N ASP A 289 24.37 -6.89 18.36
CA ASP A 289 23.05 -7.56 18.40
C ASP A 289 21.96 -7.00 17.47
N LYS A 290 22.27 -6.00 16.64
CA LYS A 290 21.36 -5.44 15.63
C LYS A 290 21.73 -5.94 14.24
N LEU A 291 20.75 -6.15 13.37
CA LEU A 291 20.99 -6.65 12.02
C LEU A 291 21.52 -5.53 11.12
N PHE A 292 22.66 -5.73 10.45
CA PHE A 292 23.19 -4.74 9.52
C PHE A 292 22.34 -4.71 8.24
N ALA A 293 21.73 -3.56 7.96
CA ALA A 293 20.79 -3.38 6.85
C ALA A 293 21.49 -3.15 5.51
N ASN A 294 22.39 -4.06 5.13
CA ASN A 294 23.27 -3.92 3.97
C ASN A 294 22.55 -3.98 2.60
N TRP A 295 21.26 -4.32 2.59
CA TRP A 295 20.40 -4.28 1.40
C TRP A 295 19.81 -2.89 1.14
N VAL A 296 19.89 -1.96 2.10
CA VAL A 296 19.29 -0.63 1.98
C VAL A 296 20.23 0.31 1.24
N SER A 297 19.75 0.87 0.14
CA SER A 297 20.42 1.94 -0.61
C SER A 297 19.42 2.99 -1.09
N GLY A 298 19.82 4.26 -1.08
CA GLY A 298 18.98 5.37 -1.53
C GLY A 298 19.20 6.64 -0.73
N VAL A 299 18.30 7.60 -0.94
CA VAL A 299 18.28 8.86 -0.20
C VAL A 299 17.03 8.89 0.67
N PHE A 300 17.22 9.23 1.94
CA PHE A 300 16.17 9.15 2.94
C PHE A 300 16.07 10.46 3.70
N ILE A 301 14.84 10.88 3.99
CA ILE A 301 14.58 11.96 4.93
C ILE A 301 14.26 11.34 6.29
N ILE A 302 14.92 11.80 7.34
CA ILE A 302 14.57 11.47 8.72
C ILE A 302 13.90 12.69 9.34
N ASN A 303 12.63 12.54 9.70
CA ASN A 303 11.88 13.55 10.44
C ASN A 303 11.99 13.28 11.94
N PHE A 304 12.75 14.10 12.66
CA PHE A 304 12.90 14.01 14.11
C PHE A 304 11.75 14.73 14.80
N GLY A 305 11.24 14.12 15.87
CA GLY A 305 10.02 14.61 16.51
C GLY A 305 9.56 13.74 17.65
N LYS A 306 8.27 13.83 17.96
CA LYS A 306 7.60 12.96 18.93
C LYS A 306 6.13 12.82 18.55
N GLU A 307 5.52 11.75 19.00
CA GLU A 307 4.07 11.61 18.93
C GLU A 307 3.39 12.54 19.94
N GLU A 308 2.33 13.20 19.49
CA GLU A 308 1.45 14.03 20.31
C GLU A 308 -0.01 13.66 19.99
N LYS A 309 -0.90 13.68 20.99
CA LYS A 309 -2.33 13.56 20.73
C LYS A 309 -2.83 14.81 20.00
N GLY A 310 -3.43 14.62 18.84
CA GLY A 310 -4.10 15.67 18.08
C GLY A 310 -5.45 16.06 18.67
N GLU A 311 -6.08 17.06 18.05
CA GLU A 311 -7.37 17.64 18.45
C GLU A 311 -8.52 16.64 18.54
N PHE A 312 -8.43 15.52 17.80
CA PHE A 312 -9.42 14.45 17.78
C PHE A 312 -8.97 13.17 18.51
N GLY A 313 -7.97 13.26 19.39
CA GLY A 313 -7.44 12.10 20.13
C GLY A 313 -6.51 11.18 19.32
N MET A 314 -6.48 11.31 17.99
CA MET A 314 -5.54 10.60 17.11
C MET A 314 -4.10 11.01 17.40
N MET A 315 -3.20 10.04 17.50
CA MET A 315 -1.77 10.29 17.63
C MET A 315 -1.23 10.86 16.31
N ARG A 316 -0.45 11.94 16.40
CA ARG A 316 0.23 12.57 15.25
C ARG A 316 1.71 12.75 15.57
N PHE A 317 2.56 12.42 14.61
CA PHE A 317 3.98 12.68 14.74
C PHE A 317 4.29 14.15 14.43
N LYS A 318 4.70 14.91 15.45
CA LYS A 318 5.05 16.32 15.30
C LYS A 318 6.53 16.47 15.00
N VAL A 319 6.82 16.81 13.75
CA VAL A 319 8.18 17.06 13.27
C VAL A 319 8.74 18.34 13.91
N LYS A 320 9.96 18.24 14.47
CA LYS A 320 10.72 19.36 15.04
C LYS A 320 11.88 19.80 14.16
N SER A 321 12.50 18.84 13.48
CA SER A 321 13.62 19.02 12.57
C SER A 321 13.68 17.85 11.60
N SER A 322 14.32 18.05 10.46
CA SER A 322 14.51 17.01 9.46
C SER A 322 15.96 16.96 9.03
N SER A 323 16.41 15.80 8.57
CA SER A 323 17.73 15.66 7.95
C SER A 323 17.62 14.69 6.79
N ILE A 324 18.48 14.87 5.79
CA ILE A 324 18.56 14.01 4.61
C ILE A 324 19.83 13.16 4.70
N TYR A 325 19.74 11.90 4.32
CA TYR A 325 20.82 10.92 4.40
C TYR A 325 20.97 10.19 3.06
N LYS A 326 22.21 10.10 2.57
CA LYS A 326 22.58 9.15 1.52
C LYS A 326 23.08 7.87 2.16
N ILE A 327 22.42 6.75 1.88
CA ILE A 327 22.80 5.44 2.40
C ILE A 327 23.11 4.53 1.21
N GLU A 328 24.25 3.87 1.25
CA GLU A 328 24.67 2.89 0.24
C GLU A 328 25.05 1.58 0.94
N ASN A 329 24.33 0.51 0.62
CA ASN A 329 24.49 -0.82 1.22
C ASN A 329 24.54 -0.77 2.74
N GLY A 330 23.57 -0.05 3.33
CA GLY A 330 23.46 0.16 4.78
C GLY A 330 24.48 1.13 5.38
N VAL A 331 25.40 1.72 4.61
CA VAL A 331 26.42 2.66 5.09
C VAL A 331 26.01 4.09 4.78
N VAL A 332 25.98 4.96 5.79
CA VAL A 332 25.77 6.40 5.61
C VAL A 332 26.98 7.02 4.92
N LYS A 333 26.76 7.58 3.74
CA LYS A 333 27.79 8.28 2.95
C LYS A 333 27.77 9.78 3.23
N GLU A 334 26.57 10.35 3.29
CA GLU A 334 26.36 11.78 3.45
C GLU A 334 25.15 12.02 4.35
N SER A 335 25.17 13.12 5.11
CA SER A 335 24.01 13.54 5.92
C SER A 335 24.02 15.04 6.13
N TYR A 336 22.86 15.68 5.98
CA TYR A 336 22.71 17.12 6.16
C TYR A 336 21.42 17.44 6.92
N GLU A 337 21.45 18.45 7.78
CA GLU A 337 20.23 19.01 8.37
C GLU A 337 19.45 19.78 7.29
N LEU A 338 18.13 19.56 7.24
CA LEU A 338 17.26 20.28 6.33
C LEU A 338 16.74 21.56 7.00
N PRO A 339 16.65 22.67 6.25
CA PRO A 339 15.95 23.87 6.70
C PRO A 339 14.50 23.57 7.11
N LYS A 340 14.00 24.29 8.12
CA LYS A 340 12.63 24.11 8.62
C LYS A 340 11.56 24.52 7.60
N ASN A 341 11.82 25.55 6.80
CA ASN A 341 10.84 26.07 5.86
C ASN A 341 11.14 25.60 4.44
N LYS A 342 10.08 25.28 3.70
CA LYS A 342 10.19 24.89 2.29
C LYS A 342 10.86 25.96 1.41
N LYS A 343 10.61 27.24 1.68
CA LYS A 343 11.25 28.36 0.96
C LYS A 343 12.78 28.39 1.13
N ASP A 344 13.28 27.87 2.24
CA ASP A 344 14.71 27.84 2.51
C ASP A 344 15.39 26.68 1.75
N LEU A 345 14.62 25.64 1.36
CA LEU A 345 15.11 24.56 0.48
C LEU A 345 15.43 25.07 -0.93
N GLU A 346 14.70 26.08 -1.42
CA GLU A 346 14.94 26.69 -2.74
C GLU A 346 16.22 27.53 -2.77
N ASN A 347 16.69 27.98 -1.60
CA ASN A 347 17.85 28.86 -1.43
C ASN A 347 19.04 28.16 -0.74
N ILE A 348 19.12 26.81 -0.78
CA ILE A 348 20.26 26.08 -0.22
C ILE A 348 21.55 26.54 -0.94
N GLU A 349 22.55 27.04 -0.23
CA GLU A 349 23.84 27.39 -0.86
C GLU A 349 24.74 26.16 -1.08
N ASN A 350 24.58 25.11 -0.27
CA ASN A 350 25.38 23.89 -0.34
C ASN A 350 24.99 23.04 -1.56
N ASP A 351 25.88 22.94 -2.55
CA ASP A 351 25.63 22.21 -3.80
C ASP A 351 25.45 20.70 -3.59
N GLN A 352 26.18 20.07 -2.66
CA GLN A 352 26.00 18.65 -2.33
C GLN A 352 24.59 18.39 -1.76
N LEU A 353 24.11 19.27 -0.87
CA LEU A 353 22.76 19.18 -0.33
C LEU A 353 21.70 19.40 -1.41
N LYS A 354 21.90 20.38 -2.32
CA LYS A 354 21.00 20.57 -3.48
C LYS A 354 20.90 19.30 -4.31
N ASP A 355 22.04 18.68 -4.62
CA ASP A 355 22.08 17.49 -5.45
C ASP A 355 21.42 16.30 -4.75
N LEU A 356 21.62 16.15 -3.44
CA LEU A 356 20.95 15.11 -2.66
C LEU A 356 19.42 15.32 -2.58
N VAL A 357 18.95 16.57 -2.47
CA VAL A 357 17.52 16.89 -2.53
C VAL A 357 16.95 16.58 -3.91
N LYS A 358 17.66 16.90 -5.00
CA LYS A 358 17.25 16.53 -6.36
C LYS A 358 17.25 15.02 -6.53
N GLU A 359 18.24 14.31 -6.01
CA GLU A 359 18.32 12.86 -6.03
C GLU A 359 17.09 12.26 -5.34
N PHE A 360 16.74 12.72 -4.13
CA PHE A 360 15.52 12.31 -3.44
C PHE A 360 14.22 12.59 -4.23
N GLN A 361 14.15 13.73 -4.94
CA GLN A 361 12.98 14.10 -5.75
C GLN A 361 12.88 13.30 -7.07
N ASN A 362 14.01 12.84 -7.59
CA ASN A 362 14.10 12.12 -8.86
C ASN A 362 14.18 10.60 -8.69
N GLN A 363 14.51 10.12 -7.49
CA GLN A 363 14.35 8.73 -7.11
C GLN A 363 12.95 8.32 -7.45
#